data_AF-A0A522DRB4-F1
#
_entry.id   AF-A0A522DRB4-F1
#
_cell.length_a   1.000
_cell.length_b   1.000
_cell.length_c   1.000
_cell.angle_alpha   90.00
_cell.angle_beta   90.00
_cell.angle_gamma   90.00
#
_symmetry.space_group_name_H-M   'P 1'
#
loop_
_entity.id
_entity.type
_entity.pdbx_description
1 polymer ?
#
loop_
_entity_poly.entity_id
_entity_poly.type
_entity_poly.pdbx_seq_one_letter_code
_entity_poly.pdbx_strand_id
1 'polypeptide(L)'
;MRQLTPEGQQIINNLAQRYQFSPDAVLSLLQSVINGNGTMAQFNHPEFGGSGQWMRGGMIMLGDMFNNALKNNVSQLCQELAKLVVDQPNLLQSGSFQLQTQGAPQQIN
;
A
#
# COMPACT_ATOMS: atom_id res chain seq x y z
N MET A 1 -0.29 -4.77 11.39
CA MET A 1 -0.41 -3.81 10.28
C MET A 1 0.87 -2.99 10.25
N ARG A 2 1.57 -2.91 9.12
CA ARG A 2 2.72 -2.00 8.97
C ARG A 2 2.20 -0.57 9.18
N GLN A 3 2.81 0.15 10.12
CA GLN A 3 2.44 1.54 10.39
C GLN A 3 3.00 2.40 9.24
N LEU A 4 2.14 3.18 8.59
CA LEU A 4 2.56 4.16 7.60
C LEU A 4 3.18 5.35 8.32
N THR A 5 4.13 6.03 7.67
CA THR A 5 4.54 7.36 8.12
C THR A 5 3.36 8.34 7.99
N PRO A 6 3.36 9.48 8.70
CA PRO A 6 2.35 10.53 8.52
C PRO A 6 2.20 10.96 7.06
N GLU A 7 3.32 11.05 6.33
CA GLU A 7 3.35 11.34 4.89
C GLU A 7 2.69 10.22 4.07
N GLY A 8 3.01 8.95 4.36
CA GLY A 8 2.35 7.81 3.76
C GLY A 8 0.83 7.82 4.00
N GLN A 9 0.39 8.17 5.21
CA GLN A 9 -1.02 8.29 5.57
C GLN A 9 -1.73 9.39 4.76
N GLN A 10 -1.09 10.56 4.59
CA GLN A 10 -1.62 11.66 3.79
C GLN A 10 -1.78 11.27 2.32
N ILE A 11 -0.78 10.59 1.75
CA ILE A 11 -0.84 10.10 0.36
C ILE A 11 -2.00 9.11 0.18
N ILE A 12 -2.18 8.18 1.12
CA ILE A 12 -3.28 7.22 1.10
C ILE A 12 -4.64 7.90 1.18
N ASN A 13 -4.79 8.89 2.05
CA ASN A 13 -6.03 9.68 2.14
C ASN A 13 -6.31 10.45 0.84
N ASN A 14 -5.29 11.02 0.19
CA ASN A 14 -5.47 11.72 -1.08
C ASN A 14 -5.91 10.77 -2.20
N LEU A 15 -5.29 9.59 -2.30
CA LEU A 15 -5.66 8.56 -3.26
C LEU A 15 -7.09 8.05 -3.01
N ALA A 16 -7.43 7.80 -1.75
CA ALA A 16 -8.77 7.39 -1.33
C ALA A 16 -9.84 8.38 -1.81
N GLN A 17 -9.63 9.68 -1.58
CA GLN A 17 -10.55 10.72 -2.05
C GLN A 17 -10.61 10.82 -3.58
N ARG A 18 -9.46 10.74 -4.27
CA ARG A 18 -9.39 10.86 -5.73
C ARG A 18 -10.11 9.73 -6.46
N TYR A 19 -9.97 8.50 -5.97
CA TYR A 19 -10.55 7.31 -6.58
C TYR A 19 -11.91 6.91 -5.95
N GLN A 20 -12.41 7.70 -5.00
CA GLN A 20 -13.66 7.47 -4.26
C GLN A 20 -13.70 6.10 -3.53
N PHE A 21 -12.57 5.71 -2.94
CA PHE A 21 -12.47 4.52 -2.08
C PHE A 21 -12.22 4.92 -0.63
N SER A 22 -12.50 4.02 0.29
CA SER A 22 -12.12 4.21 1.68
C SER A 22 -10.59 4.15 1.85
N PRO A 23 -10.01 4.92 2.81
CA PRO A 23 -8.59 4.80 3.14
C PRO A 23 -8.17 3.37 3.49
N ASP A 24 -9.05 2.60 4.15
CA ASP A 24 -8.82 1.19 4.47
C ASP A 24 -8.65 0.31 3.22
N ALA A 25 -9.53 0.49 2.23
CA ALA A 25 -9.45 -0.22 0.95
C ALA A 25 -8.13 0.06 0.24
N VAL A 26 -7.73 1.34 0.17
CA VAL A 26 -6.46 1.75 -0.45
C VAL A 26 -5.25 1.18 0.31
N LEU A 27 -5.31 1.14 1.64
CA LEU A 27 -4.25 0.60 2.49
C LEU A 27 -4.11 -0.91 2.33
N SER A 28 -5.23 -1.64 2.25
CA SER A 28 -5.26 -3.07 1.93
C SER A 28 -4.66 -3.36 0.54
N LEU A 29 -4.98 -2.52 -0.45
CA LEU A 29 -4.41 -2.62 -1.79
C LEU A 29 -2.92 -2.33 -1.82
N LEU A 30 -2.47 -1.29 -1.13
CA LEU A 30 -1.05 -0.97 -0.97
C LEU A 30 -0.28 -2.16 -0.38
N GLN A 31 -0.82 -2.78 0.69
CA GLN A 31 -0.20 -3.95 1.30
C GLN A 31 -0.02 -5.09 0.30
N SER A 32 -1.01 -5.28 -0.58
CA SER A 32 -0.99 -6.29 -1.64
C SER A 32 0.07 -5.98 -2.71
N VAL A 33 0.21 -4.71 -3.11
CA VAL A 33 1.26 -4.24 -4.04
C VAL A 33 2.66 -4.41 -3.44
N ILE A 34 2.83 -4.13 -2.15
CA ILE A 34 4.11 -4.34 -1.43
C ILE A 34 4.47 -5.83 -1.44
N ASN A 35 3.52 -6.71 -1.13
CA ASN A 35 3.74 -8.16 -1.14
C ASN A 35 4.15 -8.66 -2.53
N GLY A 36 3.65 -8.03 -3.60
CA GLY A 36 4.06 -8.29 -4.98
C GLY A 36 5.21 -7.43 -5.49
N ASN A 37 6.00 -6.82 -4.59
CA ASN A 37 7.19 -6.03 -4.91
C ASN A 37 6.94 -4.90 -5.95
N GLY A 38 5.75 -4.31 -5.96
CA GLY A 38 5.39 -3.25 -6.92
C GLY A 38 5.19 -3.73 -8.37
N THR A 39 5.17 -5.05 -8.61
CA THR A 39 4.96 -5.64 -9.95
C THR A 39 3.64 -6.39 -10.05
N MET A 40 3.11 -6.88 -8.93
CA MET A 40 1.82 -7.52 -8.85
C MET A 40 1.10 -7.14 -7.55
N ALA A 41 -0.22 -7.35 -7.53
CA ALA A 41 -1.01 -7.22 -6.32
C ALA A 41 -2.13 -8.27 -6.36
N GLN A 42 -2.36 -8.94 -5.24
CA GLN A 42 -3.50 -9.82 -5.03
C GLN A 42 -4.24 -9.34 -3.81
N PHE A 43 -5.49 -8.94 -3.99
CA PHE A 43 -6.30 -8.33 -2.94
C PHE A 43 -7.69 -8.95 -2.93
N ASN A 44 -8.38 -8.78 -1.80
CA ASN A 44 -9.78 -9.16 -1.66
C ASN A 44 -10.48 -8.10 -0.83
N HIS A 45 -11.28 -7.25 -1.46
CA HIS A 45 -11.97 -6.15 -0.79
C HIS A 45 -13.33 -5.88 -1.43
N PRO A 46 -14.41 -5.71 -0.65
CA PRO A 46 -15.75 -5.50 -1.19
C PRO A 46 -15.85 -4.26 -2.10
N GLU A 47 -15.15 -3.17 -1.74
CA GLU A 47 -15.12 -1.94 -2.57
C GLU A 47 -14.47 -2.12 -3.94
N PHE A 48 -13.65 -3.16 -4.11
CA PHE A 48 -13.03 -3.48 -5.40
C PHE A 48 -13.78 -4.59 -6.16
N GLY A 49 -14.98 -4.97 -5.71
CA GLY A 49 -15.75 -6.06 -6.32
C GLY A 49 -15.30 -7.46 -5.85
N GLY A 50 -14.70 -7.54 -4.65
CA GLY A 50 -14.24 -8.80 -4.05
C GLY A 50 -12.78 -9.09 -4.36
N SER A 51 -12.49 -10.29 -4.83
CA SER A 51 -11.14 -10.73 -5.15
C SER A 51 -10.66 -10.12 -6.47
N GLY A 52 -9.40 -9.72 -6.48
CA GLY A 52 -8.78 -9.14 -7.66
C GLY A 52 -7.27 -9.37 -7.71
N GLN A 53 -6.76 -9.36 -8.93
CA GLN A 53 -5.35 -9.44 -9.22
C GLN A 53 -4.96 -8.34 -10.21
N TRP A 54 -3.85 -7.68 -9.94
CA TRP A 54 -3.25 -6.70 -10.81
C TRP A 54 -1.80 -7.06 -11.10
N MET A 55 -1.37 -6.79 -12.33
CA MET A 55 0.02 -6.93 -12.78
C MET A 55 0.46 -5.68 -13.53
N ARG A 56 1.67 -5.20 -13.24
CA ARG A 56 2.26 -4.02 -13.87
C ARG A 56 2.48 -4.26 -15.37
N GLY A 57 1.93 -3.37 -16.21
CA GLY A 57 2.01 -3.51 -17.67
C GLY A 57 1.10 -4.60 -18.25
N GLY A 58 0.25 -5.22 -17.42
CA GLY A 58 -0.67 -6.27 -17.82
C GLY A 58 -2.13 -5.90 -17.64
N MET A 59 -2.96 -6.92 -17.38
CA MET A 59 -4.40 -6.82 -17.21
C MET A 59 -4.78 -6.85 -15.73
N ILE A 60 -5.79 -6.07 -15.34
CA ILE A 60 -6.45 -6.22 -14.04
C ILE A 60 -7.60 -7.23 -14.16
N MET A 61 -7.64 -8.19 -13.24
CA MET A 61 -8.76 -9.10 -13.07
C MET A 61 -9.48 -8.73 -11.79
N LEU A 62 -10.76 -8.37 -11.90
CA LEU A 62 -11.67 -8.20 -10.77
C LEU A 62 -12.75 -9.27 -10.86
N GLY A 63 -13.29 -9.69 -9.71
CA GLY A 63 -14.48 -10.56 -9.66
C GLY A 63 -15.67 -9.94 -10.38
N ASP A 64 -15.78 -8.60 -10.36
CA ASP A 64 -16.75 -7.86 -11.16
C ASP A 64 -16.23 -7.64 -12.59
N MET A 65 -16.52 -8.61 -13.47
CA MET A 65 -16.01 -8.61 -14.85
C MET A 65 -16.66 -7.53 -15.73
N PHE A 66 -17.85 -7.03 -15.36
CA PHE A 66 -18.64 -6.10 -16.17
C PHE A 66 -18.39 -4.63 -15.82
N ASN A 67 -17.88 -4.36 -14.63
CA ASN A 67 -17.57 -3.00 -14.19
C ASN A 67 -16.22 -2.50 -14.72
N ASN A 68 -16.19 -2.13 -16.00
CA ASN A 68 -14.99 -1.62 -16.68
C ASN A 68 -14.45 -0.32 -16.06
N ALA A 69 -15.34 0.53 -15.55
CA ALA A 69 -14.93 1.76 -14.85
C ALA A 69 -14.16 1.44 -13.56
N LEU A 70 -14.68 0.50 -12.76
CA LEU A 70 -14.01 0.03 -11.55
C LEU A 70 -12.65 -0.59 -11.87
N LYS A 71 -12.58 -1.45 -12.89
CA LYS A 71 -11.31 -2.03 -13.37
C LYS A 71 -10.29 -0.95 -13.70
N ASN A 72 -10.70 0.09 -14.43
CA ASN A 72 -9.81 1.19 -14.79
C ASN A 72 -9.33 1.97 -13.55
N ASN A 73 -10.23 2.28 -12.61
CA ASN A 73 -9.90 3.00 -11.38
C ASN A 73 -8.93 2.21 -10.51
N VAL A 74 -9.20 0.91 -10.27
CA VAL A 74 -8.33 0.05 -9.46
C VAL A 74 -6.98 -0.17 -10.16
N SER A 75 -6.97 -0.34 -11.49
CA SER A 75 -5.71 -0.47 -12.26
C SER A 75 -4.83 0.77 -12.14
N GLN A 76 -5.41 1.97 -12.24
CA GLN A 76 -4.65 3.21 -12.07
C GLN A 76 -4.17 3.40 -10.63
N LEU A 77 -5.03 3.10 -9.66
CA LEU A 77 -4.65 3.14 -8.24
C LEU A 77 -3.47 2.19 -7.96
N CYS A 78 -3.49 0.96 -8.47
CA CYS A 78 -2.37 0.03 -8.34
C CYS A 78 -1.08 0.56 -8.98
N GLN A 79 -1.16 1.23 -10.13
CA GLN A 79 0.02 1.82 -10.77
C GLN A 79 0.64 2.94 -9.94
N GLU A 80 -0.19 3.80 -9.34
CA GLU A 80 0.28 4.88 -8.45
C GLU A 80 0.89 4.31 -7.17
N LEU A 81 0.25 3.33 -6.55
CA LEU A 81 0.78 2.62 -5.38
C LEU A 81 2.09 1.89 -5.70
N ALA A 82 2.18 1.25 -6.86
CA ALA A 82 3.41 0.57 -7.30
C ALA A 82 4.57 1.55 -7.50
N LYS A 83 4.31 2.73 -8.08
CA LYS A 83 5.30 3.80 -8.16
C LYS A 83 5.76 4.22 -6.77
N LEU A 84 4.83 4.44 -5.83
CA LEU A 84 5.18 4.81 -4.46
C LEU A 84 6.05 3.76 -3.76
N VAL A 85 5.77 2.48 -3.94
CA VAL A 85 6.57 1.38 -3.36
C VAL A 85 7.99 1.36 -3.94
N VAL A 86 8.14 1.64 -5.24
CA VAL A 86 9.44 1.65 -5.93
C VAL A 86 10.24 2.92 -5.64
N ASP A 87 9.59 4.08 -5.66
CA ASP A 87 10.22 5.40 -5.54
C ASP A 87 10.50 5.77 -4.08
N GLN A 88 9.59 5.40 -3.17
CA GLN A 88 9.65 5.80 -1.77
C GLN A 88 9.43 4.62 -0.81
N PRO A 89 10.36 3.63 -0.79
CA PRO A 89 10.27 2.50 0.13
C PRO A 89 10.26 2.91 1.62
N ASN A 90 10.77 4.11 1.94
CA ASN A 90 10.80 4.67 3.29
C ASN A 90 9.44 5.13 3.83
N LEU A 91 8.40 5.29 3.00
CA LEU A 91 7.03 5.60 3.49
C LEU A 91 6.44 4.45 4.32
N LEU A 92 6.99 3.26 4.14
CA LEU A 92 6.64 2.05 4.85
C LEU A 92 7.64 1.89 5.99
N GLN A 93 7.49 2.71 7.03
CA GLN A 93 8.32 2.60 8.21
C GLN A 93 8.05 1.26 8.89
N SER A 94 8.82 0.25 8.49
CA SER A 94 9.07 -0.93 9.31
C SER A 94 9.76 -0.37 10.53
N GLY A 95 9.09 -0.39 11.69
CA GLY A 95 9.56 0.23 12.92
C GLY A 95 10.95 -0.28 13.31
N SER A 96 12.00 0.34 12.77
CA SER A 96 13.33 0.37 13.36
C SER A 96 13.35 1.59 14.26
N PHE A 97 12.51 1.58 15.31
CA PHE A 97 12.96 2.14 16.58
C PHE A 97 14.10 1.23 17.03
N GLN A 98 15.31 1.46 16.51
CA GLN A 98 16.53 0.97 17.13
C GLN A 98 16.64 1.69 18.47
N LEU A 99 15.96 1.15 19.46
CA LEU A 99 16.07 1.53 20.86
C LEU A 99 17.37 0.87 21.36
N GLN A 100 18.50 1.51 21.06
CA GLN A 100 19.78 1.22 21.70
C GLN A 100 20.40 2.54 22.19
N THR A 101 19.66 3.27 23.00
CA THR A 101 20.25 4.10 24.05
C THR A 101 20.15 3.33 25.36
N GLN A 102 21.28 2.81 25.83
CA GLN A 102 21.64 2.66 27.25
C GLN A 102 23.08 2.13 27.35
N GLY A 103 24.05 2.96 26.98
CA GLY A 103 25.39 2.89 27.55
C GLY A 103 25.35 3.57 28.91
N ALA A 104 25.06 2.81 29.97
CA ALA A 104 25.13 3.31 31.34
C ALA A 104 26.59 3.65 31.71
N PRO A 105 26.86 4.76 32.43
CA PRO A 105 28.15 5.01 33.04
C PRO A 105 28.21 4.24 34.36
N GLN A 106 29.09 3.24 34.48
CA GLN A 106 29.37 2.61 35.77
C GLN A 106 30.87 2.50 36.00
N GLN A 107 31.36 3.55 36.66
CA GLN A 107 32.51 3.59 37.56
C GLN A 107 32.52 2.37 38.50
N ILE A 108 33.62 1.61 38.48
CA ILE A 108 34.26 0.79 39.52
C ILE A 108 35.47 0.13 38.83
N ASN A 109 36.73 0.17 39.27
CA ASN A 109 37.34 0.37 40.58
C ASN A 109 38.76 0.94 40.38
#